data_AF-A0A3P0P333-F1
#
_entry.id   AF-A0A3P0P333-F1
#
_cell.length_a   1.000
_cell.length_b   1.000
_cell.length_c   1.000
_cell.angle_alpha   90.00
_cell.angle_beta   90.00
_cell.angle_gamma   90.00
#
_symmetry.space_group_name_H-M   'P 1'
#
loop_
_entity.id
_entity.type
_entity.pdbx_description
1 polymer ?
#
loop_
_entity_poly.entity_id
_entity_poly.type
_entity_poly.pdbx_seq_one_letter_code
_entity_poly.pdbx_strand_id
1 'polypeptide(L)'
;MKEHSRTGAGMMNQRRMSFAGYLAAIVGSALLLSGCGDRSVSGSYVSHNGNQADLLQVTETPDHRFTGTLRHAALTSDGTLSSSTSNVSGSVDGTNITLTVLATPLPIGQNFAGMATRSGIDLTVPDGAQTGVQHFTKGQPSDFDEAVAKLDKMGQAIIAARQHGQRADQMNRQVNALTDSLNRFVDNAKHHIDRLPRAKAYYDHAVTFEQAKLKRAQRLQAIGNEVAQGQAGVIVGQMGVDKAQISIVDDELDRVRNEAAAAENGLNARIDQWRGTCLDGAAAVKAADVIPDMGSCKGLTRAVSAYNAVLPTLHNALAAAGQARTQGHTRLTAIWTTANSVQ
;
A
#
# COMPACT_ATOMS: atom_id res chain seq x y z
N MET A 1 31.49 22.31 23.62
CA MET A 1 32.11 21.86 24.88
C MET A 1 32.87 20.57 24.59
N LYS A 2 34.19 20.56 24.86
CA LYS A 2 35.12 19.40 24.92
C LYS A 2 35.44 18.58 23.66
N GLU A 3 36.44 19.10 22.98
CA GLU A 3 37.71 18.50 22.55
C GLU A 3 38.24 17.29 23.38
N HIS A 4 38.71 16.23 22.68
CA HIS A 4 39.85 15.34 22.96
C HIS A 4 39.92 14.31 21.79
N SER A 5 40.83 14.38 20.82
CA SER A 5 42.30 14.30 20.85
C SER A 5 42.85 12.88 21.07
N ARG A 6 43.70 12.49 20.11
CA ARG A 6 44.96 11.72 20.22
C ARG A 6 45.06 10.23 19.80
N THR A 7 45.75 10.08 18.65
CA THR A 7 47.01 9.32 18.42
C THR A 7 47.12 7.83 18.74
N GLY A 8 47.58 7.09 17.72
CA GLY A 8 48.34 5.85 17.88
C GLY A 8 49.11 5.53 16.60
N ALA A 9 50.36 5.99 16.52
CA ALA A 9 51.35 5.61 15.51
C ALA A 9 51.94 4.24 15.85
N GLY A 10 52.16 3.40 14.83
CA GLY A 10 52.86 2.11 14.95
C GLY A 10 53.87 1.95 13.81
N MET A 11 55.12 2.19 14.14
CA MET A 11 56.33 2.18 13.31
C MET A 11 56.85 0.75 13.06
N MET A 12 57.51 0.58 11.91
CA MET A 12 58.69 -0.27 11.64
C MET A 12 58.68 -1.75 12.09
N ASN A 13 58.97 -2.67 11.16
CA ASN A 13 60.34 -3.21 11.11
C ASN A 13 60.69 -3.96 9.82
N GLN A 14 61.92 -3.70 9.37
CA GLN A 14 62.66 -4.40 8.35
C GLN A 14 62.95 -5.85 8.75
N ARG A 15 63.05 -6.75 7.78
CA ARG A 15 64.17 -7.70 7.73
C ARG A 15 64.47 -8.13 6.29
N ARG A 16 65.59 -7.59 5.80
CA ARG A 16 66.39 -8.17 4.72
C ARG A 16 67.05 -9.44 5.25
N MET A 17 67.09 -10.50 4.44
CA MET A 17 68.18 -11.47 4.47
C MET A 17 68.39 -11.99 3.06
N SER A 18 69.46 -11.49 2.44
CA SER A 18 70.12 -12.11 1.31
C SER A 18 71.03 -13.22 1.85
N PHE A 19 71.05 -14.38 1.20
CA PHE A 19 72.21 -15.27 1.24
C PHE A 19 72.48 -15.79 -0.16
N ALA A 20 73.69 -15.49 -0.63
CA ALA A 20 74.31 -16.00 -1.84
C ALA A 20 75.01 -17.33 -1.54
N GLY A 21 75.10 -18.21 -2.53
CA GLY A 21 75.88 -19.45 -2.45
C GLY A 21 75.89 -20.21 -3.76
N TYR A 22 77.00 -20.13 -4.47
CA TYR A 22 77.36 -20.75 -5.76
C TYR A 22 77.44 -22.30 -5.72
N LEU A 23 77.19 -22.98 -6.86
CA LEU A 23 78.19 -23.65 -7.72
C LEU A 23 77.62 -24.84 -8.55
N ALA A 24 77.93 -24.76 -9.85
CA ALA A 24 78.33 -25.80 -10.81
C ALA A 24 77.48 -27.06 -11.10
N ALA A 25 77.26 -27.18 -12.43
CA ALA A 25 77.31 -28.37 -13.28
C ALA A 25 76.12 -29.35 -13.25
N ILE A 26 75.45 -29.47 -14.40
CA ILE A 26 75.53 -30.64 -15.30
C ILE A 26 74.84 -30.29 -16.63
N VAL A 27 75.58 -30.53 -17.72
CA VAL A 27 75.08 -30.58 -19.09
C VAL A 27 74.16 -31.79 -19.22
N GLY A 28 72.92 -31.55 -19.61
CA GLY A 28 71.93 -32.60 -19.88
C GLY A 28 70.87 -32.09 -20.84
N SER A 29 71.17 -32.15 -22.13
CA SER A 29 70.18 -32.03 -23.19
C SER A 29 69.22 -33.22 -23.11
N ALA A 30 68.09 -33.02 -22.42
CA ALA A 30 66.99 -33.98 -22.36
C ALA A 30 65.68 -33.26 -22.73
N LEU A 31 65.25 -33.50 -23.97
CA LEU A 31 63.87 -33.55 -24.45
C LEU A 31 62.89 -32.53 -23.84
N LEU A 32 62.67 -31.45 -24.58
CA LEU A 32 61.41 -30.68 -24.53
C LEU A 32 60.26 -31.59 -25.00
N LEU A 33 59.80 -32.49 -24.14
CA LEU A 33 58.41 -32.93 -24.17
C LEU A 33 57.60 -31.76 -23.59
N SER A 34 57.34 -30.75 -24.42
CA SER A 34 56.16 -29.91 -24.21
C SER A 34 54.97 -30.85 -24.21
N GLY A 35 54.49 -31.19 -23.02
CA GLY A 35 53.34 -32.05 -22.83
C GLY A 35 52.18 -31.51 -23.63
N CYS A 36 51.91 -32.13 -24.78
CA CYS A 36 50.60 -32.13 -25.41
C CYS A 36 49.70 -32.99 -24.52
N GLY A 37 49.37 -32.49 -23.33
CA GLY A 37 48.28 -33.06 -22.57
C GLY A 37 47.01 -32.75 -23.35
N ASP A 38 46.28 -33.78 -23.75
CA ASP A 38 44.94 -33.64 -24.29
C ASP A 38 44.16 -32.70 -23.37
N ARG A 39 43.82 -31.52 -23.90
CA ARG A 39 43.09 -30.52 -23.13
C ARG A 39 41.64 -30.93 -23.10
N SER A 40 41.30 -31.76 -22.11
CA SER A 40 39.91 -32.11 -21.92
C SER A 40 39.11 -30.89 -21.45
N VAL A 41 37.91 -30.70 -22.03
CA VAL A 41 36.90 -29.74 -21.55
C VAL A 41 36.11 -30.26 -20.36
N SER A 42 36.42 -31.45 -19.83
CA SER A 42 35.76 -31.97 -18.64
C SER A 42 35.93 -31.03 -17.45
N GLY A 43 34.83 -30.77 -16.74
CA GLY A 43 34.83 -29.94 -15.54
C GLY A 43 33.50 -29.26 -15.26
N SER A 44 33.53 -28.43 -14.23
CA SER A 44 32.43 -27.54 -13.85
C SER A 44 32.81 -26.11 -14.24
N TYR A 45 31.84 -25.39 -14.80
CA TYR A 45 32.02 -24.04 -15.26
C TYR A 45 30.83 -23.19 -14.82
N VAL A 46 31.11 -21.99 -14.30
CA VAL A 46 30.10 -21.10 -13.75
C VAL A 46 30.10 -19.79 -14.52
N SER A 47 28.91 -19.37 -14.92
CA SER A 47 28.64 -18.03 -15.45
C SER A 47 27.65 -17.37 -14.51
N HIS A 48 27.87 -16.12 -14.11
CA HIS A 48 26.87 -15.38 -13.36
C HIS A 48 26.95 -13.90 -13.70
N ASN A 49 25.84 -13.19 -13.53
CA ASN A 49 25.76 -11.74 -13.69
C ASN A 49 24.86 -11.15 -12.58
N GLY A 50 24.34 -9.94 -12.78
CA GLY A 50 23.52 -9.25 -11.79
C GLY A 50 22.15 -9.90 -11.48
N ASN A 51 21.65 -10.80 -12.35
CA ASN A 51 20.30 -11.37 -12.21
C ASN A 51 20.20 -12.87 -12.52
N GLN A 52 21.28 -13.54 -12.93
CA GLN A 52 21.28 -14.99 -13.16
C GLN A 52 22.62 -15.64 -12.82
N ALA A 53 22.58 -16.95 -12.62
CA ALA A 53 23.71 -17.85 -12.46
C ALA A 53 23.45 -19.13 -13.26
N ASP A 54 24.51 -19.65 -13.87
CA ASP A 54 24.53 -20.84 -14.71
C ASP A 54 25.70 -21.73 -14.31
N LEU A 55 25.46 -23.02 -14.16
CA LEU A 55 26.47 -24.04 -13.90
C LEU A 55 26.41 -25.08 -15.01
N LEU A 56 27.48 -25.12 -15.80
CA LEU A 56 27.71 -26.10 -16.84
C LEU A 56 28.68 -27.16 -16.30
N GLN A 57 28.22 -28.41 -16.20
CA GLN A 57 29.06 -29.55 -15.83
C GLN A 57 29.13 -30.49 -17.02
N VAL A 58 30.34 -30.75 -17.52
CA VAL A 58 30.55 -31.59 -18.70
C VAL A 58 31.62 -32.65 -18.44
N THR A 59 31.43 -33.80 -19.07
CA THR A 59 32.40 -34.90 -19.13
C THR A 59 32.64 -35.23 -20.59
N GLU A 60 33.88 -35.04 -21.04
CA GLU A 60 34.33 -35.34 -22.39
C GLU A 60 34.76 -36.81 -22.49
N THR A 61 34.35 -37.47 -23.56
CA THR A 61 34.74 -38.82 -23.93
C THR A 61 35.98 -38.80 -24.85
N PRO A 62 36.71 -39.92 -24.99
CA PRO A 62 37.93 -39.96 -25.81
C PRO A 62 37.75 -39.61 -27.29
N ASP A 63 36.51 -39.63 -27.82
CA ASP A 63 36.16 -39.24 -29.19
C ASP A 63 35.84 -37.73 -29.32
N HIS A 64 36.24 -36.91 -28.33
CA HIS A 64 36.00 -35.47 -28.26
C HIS A 64 34.52 -35.05 -28.26
N ARG A 65 33.63 -35.97 -27.92
CA ARG A 65 32.25 -35.67 -27.58
C ARG A 65 32.13 -35.40 -26.09
N PHE A 66 31.09 -34.71 -25.66
CA PHE A 66 30.81 -34.55 -24.24
C PHE A 66 29.32 -34.63 -23.94
N THR A 67 29.03 -35.00 -22.70
CA THR A 67 27.69 -34.97 -22.10
C THR A 67 27.74 -34.28 -20.76
N GLY A 68 26.62 -33.73 -20.31
CA GLY A 68 26.61 -32.96 -19.07
C GLY A 68 25.24 -32.44 -18.65
N THR A 69 25.27 -31.51 -17.69
CA THR A 69 24.09 -30.80 -17.20
C THR A 69 24.35 -29.29 -17.17
N LEU A 70 23.33 -28.52 -17.53
CA LEU A 70 23.27 -27.07 -17.32
C LEU A 70 22.21 -26.80 -16.24
N ARG A 71 22.65 -26.29 -15.09
CA ARG A 71 21.75 -25.75 -14.05
C ARG A 71 21.68 -24.24 -14.24
N HIS A 72 20.47 -23.70 -14.23
CA HIS A 72 20.21 -22.27 -14.36
C HIS A 72 19.42 -21.78 -13.15
N ALA A 73 19.74 -20.59 -12.68
CA ALA A 73 18.96 -19.86 -11.69
C ALA A 73 18.89 -18.39 -12.10
N ALA A 74 17.69 -17.81 -12.12
CA ALA A 74 17.49 -16.41 -12.44
C ALA A 74 16.54 -15.74 -11.44
N LEU A 75 16.94 -14.54 -11.01
CA LEU A 75 16.15 -13.62 -10.23
C LEU A 75 15.14 -12.93 -11.13
N THR A 76 13.86 -13.15 -10.84
CA THR A 76 12.74 -12.50 -11.52
C THR A 76 12.52 -11.09 -10.97
N SER A 77 11.75 -10.28 -11.69
CA SER A 77 11.41 -8.90 -11.28
C SER A 77 10.52 -8.82 -10.03
N ASP A 78 9.92 -9.94 -9.59
CA ASP A 78 9.20 -10.03 -8.33
C ASP A 78 10.06 -10.43 -7.13
N GLY A 79 11.35 -10.67 -7.35
CA GLY A 79 12.30 -11.05 -6.32
C GLY A 79 12.31 -12.55 -6.02
N THR A 80 11.57 -13.37 -6.78
CA THR A 80 11.64 -14.83 -6.66
C THR A 80 12.78 -15.41 -7.50
N LEU A 81 13.19 -16.63 -7.18
CA LEU A 81 14.16 -17.36 -8.00
C LEU A 81 13.42 -18.36 -8.88
N SER A 82 13.65 -18.24 -10.17
CA SER A 82 13.37 -19.32 -11.12
C SER A 82 14.60 -20.20 -11.22
N SER A 83 14.41 -21.52 -11.28
CA SER A 83 15.51 -22.46 -11.50
C SER A 83 15.10 -23.53 -12.48
N SER A 84 16.08 -24.01 -13.25
CA SER A 84 15.90 -25.10 -14.19
C SER A 84 17.17 -25.93 -14.30
N THR A 85 17.02 -27.15 -14.82
CA THR A 85 18.15 -28.03 -15.12
C THR A 85 17.86 -28.72 -16.43
N SER A 86 18.85 -28.69 -17.32
CA SER A 86 18.76 -29.24 -18.67
C SER A 86 19.97 -30.15 -18.92
N ASN A 87 19.77 -31.21 -19.69
CA ASN A 87 20.89 -32.02 -20.16
C ASN A 87 21.59 -31.28 -21.30
N VAL A 88 22.91 -31.45 -21.38
CA VAL A 88 23.71 -30.92 -22.49
C VAL A 88 24.51 -32.03 -23.15
N SER A 89 24.72 -31.88 -24.45
CA SER A 89 25.63 -32.73 -25.23
C SER A 89 26.34 -31.90 -26.27
N GLY A 90 27.50 -32.33 -26.74
CA GLY A 90 28.22 -31.61 -27.77
C GLY A 90 29.52 -32.26 -28.19
N SER A 91 30.33 -31.50 -28.90
CA SER A 91 31.69 -31.91 -29.30
C SER A 91 32.65 -30.73 -29.31
N VAL A 92 33.93 -31.06 -29.17
CA VAL A 92 35.05 -30.11 -29.24
C VAL A 92 35.92 -30.47 -30.44
N ASP A 93 36.29 -29.47 -31.23
CA ASP A 93 37.26 -29.60 -32.32
C ASP A 93 38.34 -28.51 -32.17
N GLY A 94 39.51 -28.90 -31.66
CA GLY A 94 40.56 -27.98 -31.25
C GLY A 94 40.10 -27.07 -30.11
N THR A 95 39.91 -25.78 -30.41
CA THR A 95 39.35 -24.80 -29.44
C THR A 95 37.88 -24.51 -29.69
N ASN A 96 37.29 -25.01 -30.78
CA ASN A 96 35.89 -24.75 -31.10
C ASN A 96 35.01 -25.73 -30.34
N ILE A 97 33.91 -25.25 -29.78
CA ILE A 97 32.93 -26.08 -29.07
C ILE A 97 31.56 -25.90 -29.70
N THR A 98 30.83 -27.01 -29.83
CA THR A 98 29.40 -27.00 -30.13
C THR A 98 28.67 -27.64 -28.96
N LEU A 99 27.60 -27.01 -28.49
CA LEU A 99 26.82 -27.44 -27.32
C LEU A 99 25.33 -27.40 -27.66
N THR A 100 24.65 -28.50 -27.41
CA THR A 100 23.20 -28.63 -27.52
C THR A 100 22.59 -28.70 -26.12
N VAL A 101 21.73 -27.75 -25.76
CA VAL A 101 20.91 -27.80 -24.55
C VAL A 101 19.59 -28.48 -24.90
N LEU A 102 19.30 -29.60 -24.25
CA LEU A 102 18.07 -30.36 -24.46
C LEU A 102 17.00 -29.85 -23.49
N ALA A 103 15.97 -29.17 -24.02
CA ALA A 103 14.80 -28.80 -23.23
C ALA A 103 13.97 -30.06 -22.90
N THR A 104 13.39 -30.11 -21.69
CA THR A 104 12.41 -31.12 -21.29
C THR A 104 11.02 -30.49 -21.21
N PRO A 105 9.91 -31.14 -21.62
CA PRO A 105 9.79 -32.56 -22.01
C PRO A 105 9.88 -32.85 -23.53
N LEU A 106 10.02 -31.85 -24.39
CA LEU A 106 10.15 -32.03 -25.84
C LEU A 106 11.61 -31.85 -26.28
N PRO A 107 12.21 -32.76 -27.07
CA PRO A 107 13.64 -32.74 -27.43
C PRO A 107 13.97 -31.69 -28.50
N ILE A 108 13.46 -30.47 -28.35
CA ILE A 108 13.88 -29.33 -29.16
C ILE A 108 15.18 -28.83 -28.52
N GLY A 109 16.31 -29.29 -29.09
CA GLY A 109 17.63 -28.88 -28.67
C GLY A 109 17.96 -27.46 -29.16
N GLN A 110 18.44 -26.60 -28.28
CA GLN A 110 19.05 -25.33 -28.67
C GLN A 110 20.55 -25.54 -28.88
N ASN A 111 21.05 -25.21 -30.07
CA ASN A 111 22.46 -25.36 -30.42
C ASN A 111 23.19 -24.03 -30.22
N PHE A 112 24.31 -24.10 -29.53
CA PHE A 112 25.22 -23.00 -29.28
C PHE A 112 26.60 -23.37 -29.83
N ALA A 113 27.27 -22.41 -30.45
CA ALA A 113 28.65 -22.54 -30.89
C ALA A 113 29.52 -21.59 -30.06
N GLY A 114 30.80 -21.90 -29.93
CA GLY A 114 31.67 -21.13 -29.07
C GLY A 114 33.13 -21.57 -29.10
N MET A 115 33.89 -21.12 -28.09
CA MET A 115 35.28 -21.51 -27.91
C MET A 115 35.56 -22.01 -26.49
N ALA A 116 36.29 -23.12 -26.39
CA ALA A 116 36.90 -23.58 -25.16
C ALA A 116 38.28 -22.92 -25.00
N THR A 117 38.46 -22.17 -23.92
CA THR A 117 39.71 -21.48 -23.58
C THR A 117 40.38 -22.15 -22.38
N ARG A 118 41.57 -21.67 -21.98
CA ARG A 118 42.23 -22.19 -20.77
C ARG A 118 41.47 -21.82 -19.48
N SER A 119 40.75 -20.71 -19.48
CA SER A 119 40.05 -20.17 -18.31
C SER A 119 38.58 -20.55 -18.26
N GLY A 120 38.01 -21.07 -19.35
CA GLY A 120 36.56 -21.24 -19.42
C GLY A 120 36.02 -21.66 -20.79
N ILE A 121 34.72 -21.51 -20.96
CA ILE A 121 33.98 -21.74 -22.20
C ILE A 121 33.22 -20.46 -22.56
N ASP A 122 33.43 -19.96 -23.76
CA ASP A 122 32.69 -18.84 -24.33
C ASP A 122 31.64 -19.38 -25.29
N LEU A 123 30.35 -19.18 -25.01
CA LEU A 123 29.26 -19.57 -25.91
C LEU A 123 28.65 -18.34 -26.57
N THR A 124 28.45 -18.41 -27.89
CA THR A 124 27.63 -17.42 -28.61
C THR A 124 26.16 -17.72 -28.35
N VAL A 125 25.47 -16.79 -27.69
CA VAL A 125 24.07 -16.90 -27.32
C VAL A 125 23.24 -15.82 -28.03
N PRO A 126 21.97 -16.09 -28.38
CA PRO A 126 21.08 -15.04 -28.86
C PRO A 126 20.88 -13.94 -27.82
N ASP A 127 21.00 -12.68 -28.24
CA ASP A 127 20.73 -11.49 -27.43
C ASP A 127 19.82 -10.52 -28.22
N GLY A 128 18.51 -10.83 -28.22
CA GLY A 128 17.53 -10.11 -29.04
C GLY A 128 17.81 -10.26 -30.55
N ALA A 129 18.07 -9.14 -31.23
CA ALA A 129 18.43 -9.11 -32.65
C ALA A 129 19.95 -9.28 -32.91
N GLN A 130 20.75 -9.41 -31.85
CA GLN A 130 22.20 -9.56 -31.90
C GLN A 130 22.63 -10.90 -31.30
N THR A 131 23.93 -11.19 -31.40
CA THR A 131 24.57 -12.32 -30.72
C THR A 131 25.41 -11.80 -29.56
N GLY A 132 25.14 -12.29 -28.36
CA GLY A 132 25.97 -12.08 -27.18
C GLY A 132 27.00 -13.21 -27.00
N VAL A 133 27.94 -13.00 -26.09
CA VAL A 133 28.86 -14.05 -25.61
C VAL A 133 28.59 -14.29 -24.14
N GLN A 134 28.29 -15.53 -23.79
CA GLN A 134 28.20 -15.99 -22.42
C GLN A 134 29.52 -16.64 -22.01
N HIS A 135 30.21 -16.02 -21.05
CA HIS A 135 31.48 -16.52 -20.53
C HIS A 135 31.25 -17.41 -19.30
N PHE A 136 31.58 -18.68 -19.41
CA PHE A 136 31.63 -19.62 -18.30
C PHE A 136 33.06 -19.76 -17.80
N THR A 137 33.31 -19.36 -16.56
CA THR A 137 34.63 -19.51 -15.93
C THR A 137 34.75 -20.90 -15.32
N LYS A 138 35.91 -21.55 -15.46
CA LYS A 138 36.16 -22.84 -14.80
C LYS A 138 36.11 -22.68 -13.27
N GLY A 139 35.34 -23.52 -12.59
CA GLY A 139 35.06 -23.38 -11.15
C GLY A 139 34.55 -24.65 -10.51
N GLN A 140 33.86 -24.51 -9.39
CA GLN A 140 33.23 -25.59 -8.62
C GLN A 140 31.72 -25.38 -8.52
N PRO A 141 30.94 -26.45 -8.27
CA PRO A 141 29.50 -26.31 -7.99
C PRO A 141 29.19 -25.34 -6.84
N SER A 142 30.08 -25.21 -5.85
CA SER A 142 29.95 -24.25 -4.76
C SER A 142 29.93 -22.79 -5.23
N ASP A 143 30.65 -22.46 -6.32
CA ASP A 143 30.69 -21.09 -6.84
C ASP A 143 29.33 -20.69 -7.42
N PHE A 144 28.61 -21.66 -8.01
CA PHE A 144 27.22 -21.47 -8.44
C PHE A 144 26.29 -21.32 -7.23
N ASP A 145 26.43 -22.17 -6.21
CA ASP A 145 25.59 -22.08 -5.02
C ASP A 145 25.80 -20.74 -4.29
N GLU A 146 27.03 -20.20 -4.26
CA GLU A 146 27.34 -18.85 -3.78
C GLU A 146 26.66 -17.76 -4.61
N ALA A 147 26.69 -17.87 -5.94
CA ALA A 147 25.98 -16.94 -6.82
C ALA A 147 24.46 -16.99 -6.61
N VAL A 148 23.89 -18.18 -6.45
CA VAL A 148 22.46 -18.37 -6.13
C VAL A 148 22.10 -17.77 -4.78
N ALA A 149 22.92 -17.98 -3.74
CA ALA A 149 22.70 -17.37 -2.43
C ALA A 149 22.73 -15.83 -2.49
N LYS A 150 23.56 -15.25 -3.36
CA LYS A 150 23.58 -13.81 -3.61
C LYS A 150 22.30 -13.33 -4.31
N LEU A 151 21.82 -14.06 -5.31
CA LEU A 151 20.54 -13.77 -5.99
C LEU A 151 19.36 -13.86 -5.01
N ASP A 152 19.33 -14.87 -4.14
CA ASP A 152 18.31 -15.00 -3.10
C ASP A 152 18.30 -13.79 -2.15
N LYS A 153 19.48 -13.38 -1.66
CA LYS A 153 19.62 -12.19 -0.82
C LYS A 153 19.09 -10.92 -1.50
N MET A 154 19.34 -10.77 -2.80
CA MET A 154 18.79 -9.66 -3.60
C MET A 154 17.27 -9.77 -3.74
N GLY A 155 16.74 -10.97 -3.97
CA GLY A 155 15.31 -11.27 -4.02
C GLY A 155 14.58 -10.92 -2.73
N GLN A 156 15.14 -11.27 -1.58
CA GLN A 156 14.59 -10.90 -0.27
C GLN A 156 14.47 -9.37 -0.10
N ALA A 157 15.44 -8.60 -0.58
CA ALA A 157 15.38 -7.14 -0.54
C ALA A 157 14.25 -6.58 -1.44
N ILE A 158 14.06 -7.16 -2.63
CA ILE A 158 12.97 -6.78 -3.56
C ILE A 158 11.60 -7.08 -2.94
N ILE A 159 11.44 -8.28 -2.37
CA ILE A 159 10.19 -8.71 -1.72
C ILE A 159 9.88 -7.80 -0.53
N ALA A 160 10.87 -7.52 0.33
CA ALA A 160 10.70 -6.64 1.47
C ALA A 160 10.31 -5.21 1.06
N ALA A 161 10.97 -4.65 0.03
CA ALA A 161 10.63 -3.34 -0.51
C ALA A 161 9.21 -3.29 -1.09
N ARG A 162 8.79 -4.34 -1.81
CA ARG A 162 7.43 -4.46 -2.35
C ARG A 162 6.38 -4.54 -1.24
N GLN A 163 6.60 -5.39 -0.25
CA GLN A 163 5.69 -5.50 0.91
C GLN A 163 5.61 -4.19 1.69
N HIS A 164 6.72 -3.45 1.79
CA HIS A 164 6.72 -2.13 2.39
C HIS A 164 5.85 -1.15 1.57
N GLY A 165 6.03 -1.09 0.25
CA GLY A 165 5.24 -0.25 -0.64
C GLY A 165 3.74 -0.57 -0.58
N GLN A 166 3.36 -1.85 -0.62
CA GLN A 166 1.97 -2.29 -0.53
C GLN A 166 1.30 -1.87 0.80
N ARG A 167 2.03 -1.98 1.92
CA ARG A 167 1.55 -1.54 3.23
C ARG A 167 1.37 -0.01 3.27
N ALA A 168 2.32 0.75 2.73
CA ALA A 168 2.21 2.21 2.64
C ALA A 168 1.00 2.63 1.79
N ASP A 169 0.78 1.98 0.64
CA ASP A 169 -0.37 2.24 -0.23
C ASP A 169 -1.71 1.91 0.45
N GLN A 170 -1.77 0.83 1.21
CA GLN A 170 -2.95 0.50 2.00
C GLN A 170 -3.25 1.57 3.05
N MET A 171 -2.23 2.03 3.78
CA MET A 171 -2.39 3.10 4.76
C MET A 171 -2.82 4.41 4.08
N ASN A 172 -2.23 4.76 2.94
CA ASN A 172 -2.65 5.91 2.13
C ASN A 172 -4.14 5.86 1.76
N ARG A 173 -4.63 4.70 1.31
CA ARG A 173 -6.06 4.52 1.01
C ARG A 173 -6.94 4.73 2.24
N GLN A 174 -6.52 4.27 3.41
CA GLN A 174 -7.28 4.45 4.66
C GLN A 174 -7.32 5.92 5.10
N VAL A 175 -6.19 6.63 5.01
CA VAL A 175 -6.08 8.07 5.31
C VAL A 175 -6.96 8.89 4.36
N ASN A 176 -6.92 8.58 3.06
CA ASN A 176 -7.74 9.27 2.07
C ASN A 176 -9.23 9.00 2.28
N ALA A 177 -9.62 7.75 2.57
CA ALA A 177 -11.01 7.42 2.89
C ALA A 177 -11.53 8.13 4.14
N LEU A 178 -10.68 8.37 5.15
CA LEU A 178 -11.04 9.20 6.31
C LEU A 178 -11.18 10.67 5.92
N THR A 179 -10.23 11.20 5.15
CA THR A 179 -10.26 12.57 4.61
C THR A 179 -11.57 12.83 3.86
N ASP A 180 -11.98 11.93 2.96
CA ASP A 180 -13.23 12.03 2.21
C ASP A 180 -14.47 11.92 3.10
N SER A 181 -14.41 11.13 4.17
CA SER A 181 -15.50 11.02 5.14
C SER A 181 -15.67 12.32 5.95
N LEU A 182 -14.55 12.94 6.36
CA LEU A 182 -14.55 14.22 7.07
C LEU A 182 -15.07 15.34 6.18
N ASN A 183 -14.61 15.43 4.93
CA ASN A 183 -15.09 16.46 3.99
C ASN A 183 -16.60 16.33 3.74
N ARG A 184 -17.11 15.12 3.52
CA ARG A 184 -18.56 14.88 3.38
C ARG A 184 -19.34 15.27 4.62
N PHE A 185 -18.81 15.00 5.82
CA PHE A 185 -19.43 15.45 7.05
C PHE A 185 -19.48 16.98 7.12
N VAL A 186 -18.39 17.67 6.79
CA VAL A 186 -18.36 19.15 6.78
C VAL A 186 -19.39 19.72 5.81
N ASP A 187 -19.53 19.15 4.62
CA ASP A 187 -20.49 19.64 3.63
C ASP A 187 -21.95 19.38 4.07
N ASN A 188 -22.23 18.20 4.62
CA ASN A 188 -23.53 17.90 5.21
C ASN A 188 -23.84 18.82 6.39
N ALA A 189 -22.84 19.08 7.25
CA ALA A 189 -22.98 19.97 8.40
C ALA A 189 -23.35 21.38 7.95
N LYS A 190 -22.69 21.94 6.92
CA LYS A 190 -23.05 23.24 6.34
C LYS A 190 -24.49 23.26 5.83
N HIS A 191 -24.90 22.23 5.09
CA HIS A 191 -26.27 22.12 4.60
C HIS A 191 -27.30 22.10 5.75
N HIS A 192 -27.00 21.41 6.85
CA HIS A 192 -27.86 21.41 8.04
C HIS A 192 -27.85 22.77 8.74
N ILE A 193 -26.69 23.40 8.92
CA ILE A 193 -26.56 24.74 9.51
C ILE A 193 -27.43 25.76 8.76
N ASP A 194 -27.47 25.69 7.42
CA ASP A 194 -28.27 26.61 6.60
C ASP A 194 -29.79 26.33 6.68
N ARG A 195 -30.19 25.08 6.94
CA ARG A 195 -31.59 24.66 6.96
C ARG A 195 -32.24 24.71 8.33
N LEU A 196 -31.50 24.43 9.40
CA LEU A 196 -32.03 24.33 10.77
C LEU A 196 -32.70 25.62 11.28
N PRO A 197 -32.26 26.84 10.92
CA PRO A 197 -32.99 28.07 11.26
C PRO A 197 -34.45 28.08 10.79
N ARG A 198 -34.78 27.34 9.71
CA ARG A 198 -36.15 27.21 9.22
C ARG A 198 -37.06 26.45 10.18
N ALA A 199 -36.52 25.61 11.06
CA ALA A 199 -37.30 24.92 12.09
C ALA A 199 -37.97 25.94 13.03
N LYS A 200 -37.25 26.99 13.43
CA LYS A 200 -37.85 28.06 14.25
C LYS A 200 -39.01 28.75 13.53
N ALA A 201 -38.79 29.15 12.28
CA ALA A 201 -39.83 29.78 11.48
C ALA A 201 -41.05 28.86 11.30
N TYR A 202 -40.83 27.55 11.13
CA TYR A 202 -41.89 26.55 11.04
C TYR A 202 -42.74 26.50 12.31
N TYR A 203 -42.13 26.36 13.49
CA TYR A 203 -42.88 26.30 14.76
C TYR A 203 -43.60 27.62 15.07
N ASP A 204 -42.98 28.76 14.81
CA ASP A 204 -43.63 30.07 14.99
C ASP A 204 -44.87 30.21 14.08
N HIS A 205 -44.75 29.75 12.82
CA HIS A 205 -45.87 29.74 11.88
C HIS A 205 -46.98 28.77 12.31
N ALA A 206 -46.63 27.54 12.71
CA ALA A 206 -47.58 26.54 13.18
C ALA A 206 -48.38 27.03 14.40
N VAL A 207 -47.71 27.62 15.40
CA VAL A 207 -48.36 28.24 16.57
C VAL A 207 -49.35 29.32 16.13
N THR A 208 -48.93 30.21 15.23
CA THR A 208 -49.77 31.31 14.76
C THR A 208 -51.02 30.80 14.03
N PHE A 209 -50.85 29.79 13.17
CA PHE A 209 -51.92 29.20 12.38
C PHE A 209 -52.94 28.46 13.25
N GLU A 210 -52.47 27.61 14.17
CA GLU A 210 -53.31 26.88 15.11
C GLU A 210 -54.05 27.82 16.08
N GLN A 211 -53.38 28.89 16.53
CA GLN A 211 -54.02 29.92 17.35
C GLN A 211 -55.16 30.63 16.62
N ALA A 212 -55.01 30.88 15.32
CA ALA A 212 -56.05 31.49 14.49
C ALA A 212 -57.25 30.54 14.29
N LYS A 213 -57.00 29.24 14.07
CA LYS A 213 -58.05 28.22 14.02
C LYS A 213 -58.84 28.15 15.33
N LEU A 214 -58.15 28.09 16.47
CA LEU A 214 -58.81 28.08 17.79
C LEU A 214 -59.73 29.30 17.97
N LYS A 215 -59.24 30.51 17.66
CA LYS A 215 -60.05 31.73 17.74
C LYS A 215 -61.29 31.67 16.86
N ARG A 216 -61.18 31.09 15.66
CA ARG A 216 -62.31 30.91 14.75
C ARG A 216 -63.33 29.90 15.30
N ALA A 217 -62.86 28.76 15.81
CA ALA A 217 -63.72 27.74 16.42
C ALA A 217 -64.49 28.32 17.62
N GLN A 218 -63.83 29.05 18.52
CA GLN A 218 -64.45 29.72 19.67
C GLN A 218 -65.54 30.73 19.24
N ARG A 219 -65.29 31.51 18.19
CA ARG A 219 -66.30 32.45 17.64
C ARG A 219 -67.52 31.74 17.10
N LEU A 220 -67.33 30.63 16.38
CA LEU A 220 -68.43 29.83 15.85
C LEU A 220 -69.25 29.18 16.98
N GLN A 221 -68.57 28.70 18.02
CA GLN A 221 -69.22 28.13 19.19
C GLN A 221 -70.11 29.18 19.90
N ALA A 222 -69.64 30.43 19.98
CA ALA A 222 -70.39 31.54 20.58
C ALA A 222 -71.66 31.95 19.80
N ILE A 223 -71.76 31.61 18.51
CA ILE A 223 -72.99 31.85 17.71
C ILE A 223 -74.12 30.90 18.14
N GLY A 224 -73.79 29.67 18.55
CA GLY A 224 -74.70 28.76 19.25
C GLY A 224 -75.73 28.00 18.40
N ASN A 225 -75.70 28.09 17.06
CA ASN A 225 -76.56 27.25 16.20
C ASN A 225 -75.84 25.96 15.76
N GLU A 226 -76.61 24.94 15.37
CA GLU A 226 -76.10 23.60 15.02
C GLU A 226 -75.05 23.63 13.90
N VAL A 227 -75.27 24.45 12.87
CA VAL A 227 -74.34 24.59 11.73
C VAL A 227 -73.00 25.17 12.20
N ALA A 228 -73.03 26.21 13.03
CA ALA A 228 -71.83 26.85 13.56
C ALA A 228 -71.05 25.91 14.50
N GLN A 229 -71.76 25.13 15.33
CA GLN A 229 -71.15 24.11 16.17
C GLN A 229 -70.51 22.99 15.34
N GLY A 230 -71.19 22.49 14.30
CA GLY A 230 -70.61 21.51 13.37
C GLY A 230 -69.35 22.02 12.67
N GLN A 231 -69.36 23.28 12.22
CA GLN A 231 -68.18 23.93 11.63
C GLN A 231 -67.02 24.10 12.63
N ALA A 232 -67.31 24.43 13.89
CA ALA A 232 -66.29 24.49 14.95
C ALA A 232 -65.64 23.11 15.17
N GLY A 233 -66.45 22.04 15.22
CA GLY A 233 -65.97 20.66 15.32
C GLY A 233 -65.05 20.24 14.18
N VAL A 234 -65.39 20.60 12.93
CA VAL A 234 -64.52 20.35 11.76
C VAL A 234 -63.18 21.06 11.88
N ILE A 235 -63.16 22.32 12.35
CA ILE A 235 -61.91 23.08 12.56
C ILE A 235 -61.04 22.39 13.61
N VAL A 236 -61.62 22.00 14.75
CA VAL A 236 -60.88 21.26 15.80
C VAL A 236 -60.36 19.92 15.27
N GLY A 237 -61.14 19.21 14.46
CA GLY A 237 -60.69 18.00 13.77
C GLY A 237 -59.47 18.24 12.86
N GLN A 238 -59.46 19.34 12.10
CA GLN A 238 -58.31 19.73 11.27
C GLN A 238 -57.07 20.06 12.10
N MET A 239 -57.21 20.64 13.29
CA MET A 239 -56.08 20.87 14.21
C MET A 239 -55.41 19.55 14.63
N GLY A 240 -56.18 18.45 14.74
CA GLY A 240 -55.64 17.11 14.98
C GLY A 240 -54.79 16.58 13.81
N VAL A 241 -55.13 16.92 12.56
CA VAL A 241 -54.34 16.57 11.38
C VAL A 241 -53.02 17.36 11.37
N ASP A 242 -53.06 18.66 11.64
CA ASP A 242 -51.87 19.50 11.72
C ASP A 242 -50.91 19.01 12.81
N LYS A 243 -51.44 18.55 13.96
CA LYS A 243 -50.63 17.90 15.00
C LYS A 243 -49.84 16.70 14.48
N ALA A 244 -50.45 15.85 13.65
CA ALA A 244 -49.75 14.71 13.03
C ALA A 244 -48.67 15.17 12.04
N GLN A 245 -48.92 16.22 11.25
CA GLN A 245 -47.91 16.77 10.33
C GLN A 245 -46.71 17.36 11.07
N ILE A 246 -46.93 18.01 12.22
CA ILE A 246 -45.85 18.55 13.06
C ILE A 246 -44.98 17.41 13.61
N SER A 247 -45.58 16.26 13.97
CA SER A 247 -44.82 15.07 14.39
C SER A 247 -43.87 14.55 13.31
N ILE A 248 -44.21 14.67 12.02
CA ILE A 248 -43.30 14.26 10.93
C ILE A 248 -42.06 15.17 10.88
N VAL A 249 -42.23 16.47 11.14
CA VAL A 249 -41.12 17.43 11.21
C VAL A 249 -40.26 17.19 12.46
N ASP A 250 -40.89 16.81 13.57
CA ASP A 250 -40.20 16.38 14.78
C ASP A 250 -39.28 15.18 14.53
N ASP A 251 -39.80 14.13 13.89
CA ASP A 251 -39.06 12.90 13.57
C ASP A 251 -37.85 13.19 12.67
N GLU A 252 -38.01 14.09 11.69
CA GLU A 252 -36.91 14.52 10.82
C GLU A 252 -35.82 15.27 11.60
N LEU A 253 -36.18 16.13 12.56
CA LEU A 253 -35.20 16.82 13.41
C LEU A 253 -34.43 15.84 14.30
N ASP A 254 -35.13 14.86 14.89
CA ASP A 254 -34.50 13.82 15.71
C ASP A 254 -33.58 12.93 14.87
N ARG A 255 -34.00 12.58 13.65
CA ARG A 255 -33.18 11.83 12.69
C ARG A 255 -31.88 12.57 12.37
N VAL A 256 -31.95 13.85 11.98
CA VAL A 256 -30.77 14.66 11.67
C VAL A 256 -29.82 14.77 12.88
N ARG A 257 -30.37 14.96 14.08
CA ARG A 257 -29.56 15.03 15.31
C ARG A 257 -28.84 13.72 15.61
N ASN A 258 -29.54 12.60 15.51
CA ASN A 258 -28.99 11.28 15.81
C ASN A 258 -27.94 10.86 14.77
N GLU A 259 -28.20 11.13 13.49
CA GLU A 259 -27.25 10.88 12.40
C GLU A 259 -25.96 11.69 12.56
N ALA A 260 -26.07 12.98 12.89
CA ALA A 260 -24.92 13.84 13.13
C ALA A 260 -24.07 13.34 14.31
N ALA A 261 -24.70 12.98 15.44
CA ALA A 261 -24.00 12.46 16.60
C ALA A 261 -23.32 11.11 16.33
N ALA A 262 -23.99 10.20 15.63
CA ALA A 262 -23.41 8.91 15.26
C ALA A 262 -22.22 9.07 14.31
N ALA A 263 -22.35 9.95 13.31
CA ALA A 263 -21.26 10.26 12.38
C ALA A 263 -20.06 10.90 13.09
N GLU A 264 -20.31 11.86 13.99
CA GLU A 264 -19.27 12.51 14.81
C GLU A 264 -18.50 11.48 15.65
N ASN A 265 -19.20 10.60 16.37
CA ASN A 265 -18.57 9.54 17.18
C ASN A 265 -17.70 8.60 16.32
N GLY A 266 -18.22 8.16 15.17
CA GLY A 266 -17.49 7.30 14.26
C GLY A 266 -16.25 7.97 13.64
N LEU A 267 -16.35 9.28 13.33
CA LEU A 267 -15.23 10.05 12.79
C LEU A 267 -14.17 10.32 13.86
N ASN A 268 -14.56 10.70 15.08
CA ASN A 268 -13.64 10.92 16.20
C ASN A 268 -12.81 9.67 16.50
N ALA A 269 -13.46 8.50 16.59
CA ALA A 269 -12.76 7.24 16.82
C ALA A 269 -11.73 6.94 15.70
N ARG A 270 -12.07 7.24 14.44
CA ARG A 270 -11.14 7.07 13.31
C ARG A 270 -10.04 8.12 13.30
N ILE A 271 -10.30 9.37 13.69
CA ILE A 271 -9.30 10.42 13.85
C ILE A 271 -8.25 9.99 14.88
N ASP A 272 -8.70 9.45 16.01
CA ASP A 272 -7.82 9.01 17.09
C ASP A 272 -6.88 7.88 16.67
N GLN A 273 -7.28 7.01 15.73
CA GLN A 273 -6.40 5.98 15.16
C GLN A 273 -5.20 6.57 14.39
N TRP A 274 -5.29 7.81 13.92
CA TRP A 274 -4.24 8.49 13.14
C TRP A 274 -3.46 9.54 13.95
N ARG A 275 -3.77 9.66 15.25
CA ARG A 275 -2.95 10.39 16.21
C ARG A 275 -1.58 9.74 16.35
N GLY A 276 -0.54 10.55 16.51
CA GLY A 276 0.86 10.09 16.51
C GLY A 276 1.46 9.68 15.15
N THR A 277 0.66 9.28 14.15
CA THR A 277 1.16 8.96 12.80
C THR A 277 1.04 10.15 11.85
N CYS A 278 -0.17 10.69 11.66
CA CYS A 278 -0.41 11.81 10.74
C CYS A 278 -0.69 13.14 11.45
N LEU A 279 -1.29 13.12 12.65
CA LEU A 279 -1.93 14.32 13.22
C LEU A 279 -1.10 15.06 14.27
N ASP A 280 -0.29 14.36 15.07
CA ASP A 280 0.45 14.96 16.20
C ASP A 280 1.95 15.17 15.94
N GLY A 281 2.38 15.06 14.67
CA GLY A 281 3.78 15.13 14.27
C GLY A 281 4.56 13.85 14.56
N ALA A 282 5.70 13.68 13.88
CA ALA A 282 6.46 12.43 13.76
C ALA A 282 7.09 11.86 15.05
N ALA A 283 6.73 12.35 16.23
CA ALA A 283 7.35 11.97 17.50
C ALA A 283 7.19 10.48 17.86
N ALA A 284 6.24 9.77 17.24
CA ALA A 284 6.02 8.34 17.45
C ALA A 284 6.55 7.43 16.33
N VAL A 285 7.14 7.98 15.25
CA VAL A 285 7.52 7.21 14.07
C VAL A 285 9.01 6.84 14.12
N LYS A 286 9.32 5.53 14.08
CA LYS A 286 10.68 5.01 13.96
C LYS A 286 11.10 4.92 12.49
N ALA A 287 12.41 4.94 12.22
CA ALA A 287 12.96 4.89 10.86
C ALA A 287 12.59 3.62 10.05
N ALA A 288 12.11 2.57 10.71
CA ALA A 288 11.67 1.31 10.08
C ALA A 288 10.14 1.18 9.98
N ASP A 289 9.38 2.16 10.48
CA ASP A 289 7.92 2.09 10.47
C ASP A 289 7.38 2.42 9.07
N VAL A 290 6.41 1.62 8.63
CA VAL A 290 5.65 1.94 7.42
C VAL A 290 4.70 3.07 7.77
N ILE A 291 4.89 4.23 7.14
CA ILE A 291 4.00 5.39 7.30
C ILE A 291 3.27 5.70 5.99
N PRO A 292 2.08 6.30 6.05
CA PRO A 292 1.47 6.93 4.90
C PRO A 292 2.41 7.97 4.28
N ASP A 293 2.19 8.25 3.00
CA ASP A 293 2.80 9.41 2.35
C ASP A 293 2.39 10.70 3.08
N MET A 294 3.37 11.58 3.27
CA MET A 294 3.19 12.93 3.82
C MET A 294 2.11 13.72 3.08
N GLY A 295 1.90 13.47 1.78
CA GLY A 295 0.78 14.04 1.01
C GLY A 295 -0.59 13.70 1.60
N SER A 296 -0.83 12.41 1.85
CA SER A 296 -2.07 11.90 2.44
C SER A 296 -2.28 12.44 3.86
N CYS A 297 -1.24 12.41 4.70
CA CYS A 297 -1.32 12.95 6.06
C CYS A 297 -1.65 14.45 6.07
N LYS A 298 -1.03 15.26 5.19
CA LYS A 298 -1.36 16.70 5.05
C LYS A 298 -2.80 16.94 4.60
N GLY A 299 -3.37 16.04 3.79
CA GLY A 299 -4.79 16.06 3.42
C GLY A 299 -5.67 15.85 4.64
N LEU A 300 -5.36 14.81 5.42
CA LEU A 300 -6.09 14.48 6.64
C LEU A 300 -6.04 15.61 7.69
N THR A 301 -4.87 16.19 7.96
CA THR A 301 -4.74 17.31 8.92
C THR A 301 -5.65 18.48 8.56
N ARG A 302 -5.73 18.84 7.26
CA ARG A 302 -6.62 19.90 6.78
C ARG A 302 -8.10 19.54 6.96
N ALA A 303 -8.48 18.31 6.64
CA ALA A 303 -9.85 17.84 6.82
C ALA A 303 -10.27 17.79 8.29
N VAL A 304 -9.39 17.34 9.19
CA VAL A 304 -9.63 17.35 10.66
C VAL A 304 -9.79 18.78 11.17
N SER A 305 -8.98 19.73 10.69
CA SER A 305 -9.13 21.14 11.06
C SER A 305 -10.47 21.71 10.62
N ALA A 306 -10.90 21.45 9.38
CA ALA A 306 -12.21 21.89 8.87
C ALA A 306 -13.38 21.25 9.63
N TYR A 307 -13.26 19.96 9.94
CA TYR A 307 -14.20 19.21 10.76
C TYR A 307 -14.35 19.82 12.16
N ASN A 308 -13.24 20.04 12.88
CA ASN A 308 -13.26 20.64 14.21
C ASN A 308 -13.82 22.08 14.18
N ALA A 309 -13.60 22.81 13.08
CA ALA A 309 -14.10 24.17 12.91
C ALA A 309 -15.63 24.23 12.72
N VAL A 310 -16.24 23.23 12.07
CA VAL A 310 -17.69 23.25 11.80
C VAL A 310 -18.53 22.72 12.97
N LEU A 311 -17.97 21.84 13.82
CA LEU A 311 -18.69 21.18 14.91
C LEU A 311 -19.42 22.16 15.85
N PRO A 312 -18.77 23.22 16.40
CA PRO A 312 -19.45 24.14 17.31
C PRO A 312 -20.67 24.82 16.68
N THR A 313 -20.56 25.22 15.40
CA THR A 313 -21.66 25.86 14.68
C THR A 313 -22.81 24.88 14.44
N LEU A 314 -22.50 23.63 14.06
CA LEU A 314 -23.51 22.58 13.88
C LEU A 314 -24.25 22.28 15.19
N HIS A 315 -23.50 22.08 16.30
CA HIS A 315 -24.07 21.81 17.61
C HIS A 315 -24.99 22.95 18.07
N ASN A 316 -24.58 24.20 17.87
CA ASN A 316 -25.40 25.37 18.20
C ASN A 316 -26.68 25.42 17.36
N ALA A 317 -26.60 25.13 16.05
CA ALA A 317 -27.77 25.11 15.17
C ALA A 317 -28.77 24.01 15.57
N LEU A 318 -28.28 22.81 15.90
CA LEU A 318 -29.11 21.69 16.37
C LEU A 318 -29.76 22.01 17.72
N ALA A 319 -29.00 22.60 18.65
CA ALA A 319 -29.51 23.02 19.96
C ALA A 319 -30.62 24.07 19.81
N ALA A 320 -30.42 25.09 18.95
CA ALA A 320 -31.41 26.12 18.67
C ALA A 320 -32.70 25.54 18.05
N ALA A 321 -32.57 24.59 17.11
CA ALA A 321 -33.73 23.90 16.54
C ALA A 321 -34.50 23.08 17.57
N GLY A 322 -33.80 22.36 18.46
CA GLY A 322 -34.41 21.64 19.58
C GLY A 322 -35.14 22.56 20.57
N GLN A 323 -34.57 23.73 20.88
CA GLN A 323 -35.22 24.74 21.70
C GLN A 323 -36.48 25.30 21.03
N ALA A 324 -36.42 25.61 19.73
CA ALA A 324 -37.57 26.08 18.99
C ALA A 324 -38.71 25.05 18.95
N ARG A 325 -38.39 23.76 18.75
CA ARG A 325 -39.33 22.64 18.87
C ARG A 325 -40.00 22.62 20.24
N THR A 326 -39.21 22.69 21.30
CA THR A 326 -39.71 22.62 22.69
C THR A 326 -40.65 23.79 23.01
N GLN A 327 -40.27 25.00 22.61
CA GLN A 327 -41.09 26.21 22.79
C GLN A 327 -42.38 26.15 21.95
N GLY A 328 -42.27 25.69 20.70
CA GLY A 328 -43.39 25.49 19.79
C GLY A 328 -44.42 24.51 20.36
N HIS A 329 -43.98 23.32 20.76
CA HIS A 329 -44.84 22.30 21.38
C HIS A 329 -45.51 22.76 22.66
N THR A 330 -44.80 23.51 23.50
CA THR A 330 -45.40 24.08 24.71
C THR A 330 -46.62 24.96 24.37
N ARG A 331 -46.49 25.82 23.35
CA ARG A 331 -47.57 26.70 22.91
C ARG A 331 -48.68 25.93 22.19
N LEU A 332 -48.33 25.04 21.27
CA LEU A 332 -49.28 24.21 20.53
C LEU A 332 -50.11 23.32 21.46
N THR A 333 -49.49 22.72 22.48
CA THR A 333 -50.19 21.90 23.48
C THR A 333 -51.23 22.72 24.24
N ALA A 334 -50.91 23.95 24.64
CA ALA A 334 -51.87 24.85 25.27
C ALA A 334 -53.06 25.17 24.34
N ILE A 335 -52.78 25.42 23.06
CA ILE A 335 -53.81 25.68 22.03
C ILE A 335 -54.71 24.45 21.84
N TRP A 336 -54.14 23.26 21.64
CA TRP A 336 -54.90 22.02 21.44
C TRP A 336 -55.70 21.60 22.67
N THR A 337 -55.14 21.79 23.87
CA THR A 337 -55.87 21.51 25.12
C THR A 337 -57.10 22.41 25.23
N THR A 338 -56.98 23.68 24.86
CA THR A 338 -58.11 24.62 24.82
C THR A 338 -59.10 24.28 23.70
N ALA A 339 -58.63 23.80 22.55
CA ALA A 339 -59.49 23.39 21.44
C ALA A 339 -60.36 22.17 21.82
N ASN A 340 -59.82 21.25 22.63
CA ASN A 340 -60.58 20.09 23.11
C ASN A 340 -61.73 20.46 24.06
N SER A 341 -61.69 21.62 24.74
CA SER A 341 -62.80 22.11 25.56
C SER A 341 -63.83 22.93 24.77
N VAL A 342 -63.64 23.10 23.45
CA VAL A 342 -64.58 23.74 22.52
C VAL A 342 -65.54 22.70 21.90
N GLN A 343 -65.33 21.41 22.19
CA GLN A 343 -66.28 20.33 21.90
C GLN A 343 -67.25 20.15 23.07
#